data_AF-A0A919WR89-F1
#
_entry.id   AF-A0A919WR89-F1
#
_cell.length_a   1.000
_cell.length_b   1.000
_cell.length_c   1.000
_cell.angle_alpha   90.00
_cell.angle_beta   90.00
_cell.angle_gamma   90.00
#
_symmetry.space_group_name_H-M   'P 1'
#
loop_
_entity.id
_entity.type
_entity.pdbx_description
1 polymer ?
#
loop_
_entity_poly.entity_id
_entity_poly.type
_entity_poly.pdbx_seq_one_letter_code
_entity_poly.pdbx_strand_id
1 'polypeptide(L)'
;MDGKGHQSTASIALLTHPQLRNKGYGTKMLQTFLQRPELLRTQKIEVGIEPDNFASLSCFKHAGFKEEGVDANGFMILTLEF
;
A
#
# COMPACT_ATOMS: atom_id res chain seq x y z
N MET A 1 14.25 -18.95 -23.17
CA MET A 1 14.43 -18.98 -21.71
C MET A 1 14.36 -17.54 -21.24
N ASP A 2 13.16 -17.04 -20.92
CA ASP A 2 12.98 -15.70 -20.39
C ASP A 2 12.65 -15.83 -18.90
N GLY A 3 13.72 -15.88 -18.10
CA GLY A 3 13.65 -15.94 -16.65
C GLY A 3 13.29 -14.58 -16.06
N LYS A 4 12.04 -14.12 -16.25
CA LYS A 4 11.49 -13.13 -15.32
C LYS A 4 11.15 -13.87 -14.04
N GLY A 5 12.08 -13.84 -13.07
CA GLY A 5 11.78 -14.24 -11.70
C GLY A 5 10.49 -13.55 -11.29
N HIS A 6 9.49 -14.32 -10.86
CA HIS A 6 8.25 -13.73 -10.36
C HIS A 6 8.61 -12.92 -9.11
N GLN A 7 8.78 -11.61 -9.27
CA GLN A 7 8.88 -10.67 -8.17
C GLN A 7 7.59 -10.82 -7.36
N SER A 8 7.69 -11.32 -6.12
CA SER A 8 6.51 -11.59 -5.29
C SER A 8 5.92 -10.24 -4.86
N THR A 9 5.02 -9.74 -5.71
CA THR A 9 4.27 -8.51 -5.48
C THR A 9 2.97 -8.87 -4.80
N ALA A 10 2.69 -8.23 -3.68
CA ALA A 10 1.40 -8.31 -3.00
C ALA A 10 0.63 -6.99 -3.17
N SER A 11 -0.68 -7.04 -3.00
CA SER A 11 -1.53 -5.85 -2.93
C SER A 11 -2.36 -5.88 -1.65
N ILE A 12 -2.70 -4.70 -1.14
CA ILE A 12 -3.53 -4.54 0.06
C ILE A 12 -4.58 -3.47 -0.14
N ALA A 13 -5.75 -3.70 0.46
CA ALA A 13 -6.80 -2.70 0.60
C ALA A 13 -7.08 -2.48 2.09
N LEU A 14 -7.26 -1.21 2.49
CA LEU A 14 -7.49 -0.84 3.88
C LEU A 14 -8.77 -0.03 4.01
N LEU A 15 -9.67 -0.46 4.90
CA LEU A 15 -10.93 0.21 5.17
C LEU A 15 -11.05 0.50 6.66
N THR A 16 -11.45 1.73 6.98
CA THR A 16 -11.78 2.15 8.36
C THR A 16 -13.23 2.59 8.40
N HIS A 17 -13.98 2.06 9.36
CA HIS A 17 -15.37 2.45 9.62
C HIS A 17 -15.47 3.99 9.72
N PRO A 18 -16.48 4.65 9.09
CA PRO A 18 -16.55 6.12 9.03
C PRO A 18 -16.40 6.83 10.38
N GLN A 19 -17.03 6.30 11.43
CA GLN A 19 -17.00 6.87 12.79
C GLN A 19 -15.63 6.73 13.51
N LEU A 20 -14.71 5.96 12.92
CA LEU A 20 -13.37 5.70 13.46
C LEU A 20 -12.26 6.37 12.63
N ARG A 21 -12.60 7.05 11.52
CA ARG A 21 -11.60 7.76 10.69
C ARG A 21 -10.96 8.92 11.45
N ASN A 22 -9.82 9.40 10.95
CA ASN A 22 -9.04 10.52 11.51
C ASN A 22 -8.53 10.30 12.96
N LYS A 23 -8.49 9.06 13.43
CA LYS A 23 -7.96 8.66 14.75
C LYS A 23 -6.65 7.86 14.67
N GLY A 24 -6.02 7.82 13.51
CA GLY A 24 -4.78 7.09 13.28
C GLY A 24 -4.91 5.57 13.11
N TYR A 25 -6.14 5.01 13.13
CA TYR A 25 -6.32 3.56 12.99
C TYR A 25 -5.82 3.00 11.66
N GLY A 26 -6.00 3.73 10.55
CA GLY A 26 -5.48 3.32 9.25
C GLY A 26 -3.96 3.10 9.30
N THR A 27 -3.23 4.11 9.76
CA THR A 27 -1.77 4.05 9.92
C THR A 27 -1.36 2.92 10.87
N LYS A 28 -2.03 2.78 12.01
CA LYS A 28 -1.71 1.72 12.99
C LYS A 28 -1.95 0.32 12.44
N MET A 29 -3.05 0.10 11.71
CA MET A 29 -3.33 -1.17 11.03
C MET A 29 -2.26 -1.48 9.98
N LEU A 30 -1.93 -0.50 9.13
CA LEU A 30 -0.91 -0.66 8.08
C LEU A 30 0.46 -0.98 8.69
N GLN A 31 0.92 -0.22 9.69
CA GLN A 31 2.19 -0.48 10.37
C GLN A 31 2.21 -1.87 11.03
N THR A 32 1.11 -2.27 11.68
CA THR A 32 1.01 -3.60 12.30
C THR A 32 1.08 -4.70 11.25
N PHE A 33 0.41 -4.52 10.11
CA PHE A 33 0.46 -5.45 8.98
C PHE A 33 1.88 -5.57 8.41
N LEU A 34 2.58 -4.46 8.19
CA LEU A 34 3.94 -4.45 7.65
C LEU A 34 4.98 -5.14 8.55
N GLN A 35 4.66 -5.36 9.83
CA GLN A 35 5.51 -6.08 10.78
C GLN A 35 5.24 -7.60 10.82
N ARG A 36 4.37 -8.11 9.93
CA ARG A 36 3.97 -9.52 9.95
C ARG A 36 5.01 -10.40 9.26
N PRO A 37 5.49 -11.51 9.90
CA PRO A 37 6.49 -12.39 9.32
C PRO A 37 6.03 -13.06 8.01
N GLU A 38 4.73 -13.10 7.75
CA GLU A 38 4.13 -13.55 6.50
C GLU A 38 4.62 -12.72 5.29
N LEU A 39 5.05 -11.48 5.50
CA LEU A 39 5.60 -10.61 4.46
C LEU A 39 7.08 -10.87 4.16
N LEU A 40 7.77 -11.75 4.89
CA LEU A 40 9.21 -12.03 4.68
C LEU A 40 9.55 -12.55 3.28
N ARG A 41 8.56 -13.07 2.54
CA ARG A 41 8.72 -13.55 1.16
C ARG A 41 8.23 -12.56 0.11
N THR A 42 7.59 -11.46 0.54
CA THR A 42 7.11 -10.39 -0.32
C THR A 42 8.26 -9.45 -0.62
N GLN A 43 8.47 -9.13 -1.89
CA GLN A 43 9.53 -8.18 -2.31
C GLN A 43 8.99 -6.78 -2.50
N LYS A 44 7.70 -6.67 -2.87
CA LYS A 44 7.04 -5.40 -3.13
C LYS A 44 5.59 -5.48 -2.68
N ILE A 45 5.08 -4.42 -2.08
CA ILE A 45 3.64 -4.18 -1.95
C ILE A 45 3.27 -3.02 -2.87
N GLU A 46 2.21 -3.19 -3.64
CA GLU A 46 1.66 -2.17 -4.53
C GLU A 46 0.21 -1.87 -4.15
N VAL A 47 -0.16 -0.60 -4.19
CA VAL A 47 -1.54 -0.14 -3.96
C VAL A 47 -1.95 0.89 -4.99
N GLY A 48 -3.19 0.78 -5.45
CA GLY A 48 -3.87 1.80 -6.25
C GLY A 48 -4.81 2.62 -5.36
N ILE A 49 -4.67 3.94 -5.41
CA ILE A 49 -5.46 4.86 -4.59
C ILE A 49 -6.07 5.95 -5.49
N GLU A 50 -7.37 6.21 -5.34
CA GLU A 50 -8.02 7.33 -6.03
C GLU A 50 -7.27 8.64 -5.76
N PRO A 51 -7.00 9.50 -6.77
CA PRO A 51 -6.19 10.70 -6.61
C PRO A 51 -6.74 11.69 -5.57
N ASP A 52 -8.05 11.69 -5.34
CA ASP A 52 -8.74 12.56 -4.37
C ASP A 52 -8.86 11.93 -2.97
N ASN A 53 -8.41 10.69 -2.79
CA ASN A 53 -8.38 10.02 -1.49
C ASN A 53 -7.12 10.40 -0.70
N PHE A 54 -7.03 11.69 -0.36
CA PHE A 54 -5.89 12.28 0.34
C PHE A 54 -5.59 11.60 1.68
N ALA A 55 -6.62 11.10 2.37
CA ALA A 55 -6.44 10.38 3.63
C ALA A 55 -5.68 9.05 3.43
N SER A 56 -6.03 8.27 2.41
CA SER A 56 -5.30 7.05 2.06
C SER A 56 -3.90 7.38 1.57
N LEU A 57 -3.74 8.33 0.64
CA LEU A 57 -2.42 8.76 0.15
C LEU A 57 -1.49 9.14 1.29
N SER A 58 -1.97 9.97 2.23
CA SER A 58 -1.20 10.35 3.41
C SER A 58 -0.87 9.16 4.30
N CYS A 59 -1.83 8.25 4.53
CA CYS A 59 -1.64 7.06 5.35
C CYS A 59 -0.52 6.15 4.80
N PHE A 60 -0.54 5.88 3.49
CA PHE A 60 0.46 5.02 2.83
C PHE A 60 1.82 5.69 2.75
N LYS A 61 1.89 6.99 2.41
CA LYS A 61 3.16 7.74 2.42
C LYS A 61 3.82 7.77 3.80
N HIS A 62 3.05 7.96 4.88
CA HIS A 62 3.57 7.90 6.25
C HIS A 62 4.08 6.51 6.64
N ALA A 63 3.60 5.44 5.99
CA ALA A 63 4.08 4.09 6.19
C ALA A 63 5.31 3.74 5.33
N GLY A 64 5.83 4.69 4.54
CA GLY A 64 7.03 4.53 3.72
C GLY A 64 6.78 4.18 2.26
N PHE A 65 5.52 4.12 1.82
CA PHE A 65 5.22 3.92 0.40
C PHE A 65 5.62 5.14 -0.43
N LYS A 66 6.11 4.91 -1.64
CA LYS A 66 6.51 5.93 -2.61
C LYS A 66 5.56 5.93 -3.80
N GLU A 67 5.36 7.09 -4.41
CA GLU A 67 4.56 7.21 -5.64
C GLU A 67 5.38 6.75 -6.85
N GLU A 68 4.81 5.87 -7.66
CA GLU A 68 5.45 5.36 -8.88
C GLU A 68 4.76 5.88 -10.16
N GLY A 69 3.49 6.30 -10.07
CA GLY A 69 2.78 6.88 -11.20
C GLY A 69 1.27 6.76 -11.09
N VAL A 70 0.60 6.78 -12.24
CA VAL A 70 -0.85 6.63 -12.39
C VAL A 70 -1.12 5.49 -13.34
N ASP A 71 -2.05 4.59 -12.99
CA ASP A 71 -2.43 3.48 -13.87
C ASP A 71 -3.40 3.90 -14.99
N ALA A 72 -3.75 2.95 -15.86
CA ALA A 72 -4.67 3.18 -16.97
C ALA A 72 -6.10 3.56 -16.55
N ASN A 73 -6.47 3.34 -15.28
CA ASN A 73 -7.78 3.65 -14.74
C ASN A 73 -7.78 4.96 -13.92
N GLY A 74 -6.62 5.62 -13.79
CA GLY A 74 -6.49 6.88 -13.05
C GLY A 74 -6.13 6.72 -11.58
N PHE A 75 -5.80 5.52 -11.09
CA PHE A 75 -5.36 5.33 -9.71
C PHE A 75 -3.90 5.75 -9.55
N MET A 76 -3.60 6.49 -8.48
CA MET A 76 -2.24 6.72 -8.01
C MET A 76 -1.64 5.40 -7.53
N ILE A 77 -0.56 4.95 -8.15
CA ILE A 77 0.18 3.76 -7.77
C ILE A 77 1.26 4.13 -6.76
N LEU A 78 1.18 3.50 -5.59
CA LEU A 78 2.18 3.62 -4.54
C LEU A 78 2.80 2.24 -4.25
N THR A 79 4.11 2.20 -4.04
CA THR A 79 4.85 0.96 -3.75
C THR A 79 5.66 1.05 -2.47
N LEU A 80 5.84 -0.09 -1.81
CA LEU A 80 6.82 -0.29 -0.73
C LEU A 80 7.68 -1.50 -1.10
N GLU A 81 8.98 -1.31 -1.10
CA GLU A 81 9.98 -2.37 -1.33
C GLU A 81 10.61 -2.79 0.00
N PHE A 82 10.87 -4.09 0.16
CA PHE A 82 11.47 -4.70 1.36
C PHE A 82 12.96 -5.02 1.19
#